data_AF-A0A2T5YQG3-F1
#
_entry.id   AF-A0A2T5YQG3-F1
#
_cell.length_a   1.000
_cell.length_b   1.000
_cell.length_c   1.000
_cell.angle_alpha   90.00
_cell.angle_beta   90.00
_cell.angle_gamma   90.00
#
_symmetry.space_group_name_H-M   'P 1'
#
loop_
_entity.id
_entity.type
_entity.pdbx_description
1 polymer ?
#
loop_
_entity_poly.entity_id
_entity_poly.type
_entity_poly.pdbx_seq_one_letter_code
_entity_poly.pdbx_strand_id
1 'polypeptide(L)'
;MPLNELIIVVDDPISSFDSNHLFNSYSFLKAECESAKQLIILTHNFGYFRLVRDWILNKNKRDKPIKSRIYSIETTIDNGRQSRIKNANQTLMSFNSEYHYIFFKLNAFKETTELSLGEAFLVANLSRKLLESFLNFKFPKGRNDFSQLLAEAIKEDTHKREKIYRFINKYSHNAIIDVNDNSVDNLLGESSNIVTEVLGVVNNLDPIHFKEMESLLG
;
A
#
# COMPACT_ATOMS: atom_id res chain seq x y z
N MET A 1 -19.89 -0.86 33.69
CA MET A 1 -18.53 -1.34 34.03
C MET A 1 -17.56 -0.21 33.70
N PRO A 2 -16.62 0.15 34.58
CA PRO A 2 -15.62 1.16 34.30
C PRO A 2 -14.79 0.82 33.04
N LEU A 3 -14.46 1.83 32.23
CA LEU A 3 -13.75 1.63 30.96
C LEU A 3 -12.37 0.97 31.16
N ASN A 4 -11.67 1.32 32.24
CA ASN A 4 -10.36 0.78 32.63
C ASN A 4 -10.37 -0.70 33.05
N GLU A 5 -11.52 -1.36 33.02
CA GLU A 5 -11.66 -2.80 33.23
C GLU A 5 -11.94 -3.56 31.91
N LEU A 6 -12.25 -2.84 30.83
CA LEU A 6 -12.71 -3.41 29.57
C LEU A 6 -11.59 -3.64 28.55
N ILE A 7 -11.68 -4.77 27.85
CA ILE A 7 -10.95 -5.02 26.61
C ILE A 7 -11.87 -4.62 25.46
N ILE A 8 -11.43 -3.67 24.63
CA ILE A 8 -12.19 -3.14 23.51
C ILE A 8 -11.51 -3.54 22.21
N VAL A 9 -12.30 -4.11 21.30
CA VAL A 9 -11.88 -4.40 19.93
C VAL A 9 -12.71 -3.52 19.00
N VAL A 10 -12.04 -2.72 18.17
CA VAL A 10 -12.67 -1.87 17.17
C VAL A 10 -12.25 -2.37 15.80
N ASP A 11 -13.20 -2.91 15.05
CA ASP A 11 -12.99 -3.43 13.71
C ASP A 11 -13.38 -2.38 12.66
N ASP A 12 -12.42 -2.02 11.83
CA ASP A 12 -12.50 -1.04 10.75
C ASP A 12 -13.32 0.23 11.07
N PRO A 13 -12.79 1.13 11.92
CA PRO A 13 -13.52 2.27 12.48
C PRO A 13 -13.98 3.33 11.45
N ILE A 14 -13.59 3.17 10.19
CA ILE A 14 -14.13 3.94 9.07
C ILE A 14 -14.44 2.99 7.92
N SER A 15 -15.61 3.18 7.31
CA SER A 15 -15.92 2.51 6.04
C SER A 15 -15.33 3.29 4.86
N SER A 16 -15.09 2.60 3.75
CA SER A 16 -14.63 3.18 2.48
C SER A 16 -15.60 4.22 1.88
N PHE A 17 -16.84 4.31 2.38
CA PHE A 17 -17.83 5.30 1.95
C PHE A 17 -17.73 6.65 2.68
N ASP A 18 -16.90 6.76 3.71
CA ASP A 18 -16.94 7.91 4.63
C ASP A 18 -15.57 8.50 4.97
N SER A 19 -14.74 8.69 3.94
CA SER A 19 -13.43 9.33 4.05
C SER A 19 -13.50 10.74 4.68
N ASN A 20 -14.65 11.39 4.62
CA ASN A 20 -14.92 12.70 5.25
C ASN A 20 -15.04 12.65 6.77
N HIS A 21 -15.19 11.47 7.38
CA HIS A 21 -15.30 11.31 8.83
C HIS A 21 -14.06 10.68 9.47
N LEU A 22 -12.95 10.54 8.72
CA LEU A 22 -11.69 10.01 9.21
C LEU A 22 -11.21 10.69 10.50
N PHE A 23 -11.20 12.02 10.54
CA PHE A 23 -10.77 12.77 11.73
C PHE A 23 -11.77 12.68 12.89
N ASN A 24 -13.07 12.71 12.59
CA ASN A 24 -14.11 12.62 13.60
C ASN A 24 -14.12 11.23 14.27
N SER A 25 -14.07 10.16 13.48
CA SER A 25 -13.99 8.78 13.97
C SER A 25 -12.73 8.57 14.81
N TYR A 26 -11.57 9.05 14.35
CA TYR A 26 -10.34 8.98 15.14
C TYR A 26 -10.44 9.76 16.46
N SER A 27 -10.99 10.98 16.43
CA SER A 27 -11.14 11.81 17.63
C SER A 27 -12.07 11.14 18.65
N PHE A 28 -13.19 10.59 18.19
CA PHE A 28 -14.14 9.87 19.04
C PHE A 28 -13.51 8.62 19.65
N LEU A 29 -12.89 7.77 18.82
CA LEU A 29 -12.21 6.55 19.29
C LEU A 29 -11.18 6.87 20.38
N LYS A 30 -10.39 7.92 20.17
CA LYS A 30 -9.39 8.34 21.15
C LYS A 30 -10.05 8.82 22.45
N ALA A 31 -11.01 9.72 22.38
CA ALA A 31 -11.67 10.29 23.56
C ALA A 31 -12.37 9.21 24.41
N GLU A 32 -13.06 8.28 23.74
CA GLU A 32 -13.94 7.32 24.41
C GLU A 32 -13.25 5.99 24.76
N CYS A 33 -12.08 5.69 24.21
CA CYS A 33 -11.42 4.38 24.43
C CYS A 33 -9.99 4.48 24.96
N GLU A 34 -9.40 5.66 25.11
CA GLU A 34 -7.99 5.80 25.54
C GLU A 34 -7.70 5.23 26.95
N SER A 35 -8.69 5.26 27.84
CA SER A 35 -8.58 4.74 29.21
C SER A 35 -9.04 3.29 29.36
N ALA A 36 -9.32 2.59 28.26
CA ALA A 36 -9.63 1.17 28.28
C ALA A 36 -8.47 0.35 28.86
N LYS A 37 -8.79 -0.79 29.50
CA LYS A 37 -7.77 -1.73 30.01
C LYS A 37 -6.85 -2.20 28.89
N GLN A 38 -7.45 -2.54 27.75
CA GLN A 38 -6.75 -2.93 26.53
C GLN A 38 -7.58 -2.51 25.31
N LEU A 39 -6.94 -1.85 24.35
CA LEU A 39 -7.57 -1.41 23.11
C LEU A 39 -6.89 -2.10 21.92
N ILE A 40 -7.68 -2.75 21.08
CA ILE A 40 -7.27 -3.41 19.84
C ILE A 40 -8.01 -2.74 18.69
N ILE A 41 -7.28 -2.18 17.74
CA ILE A 41 -7.85 -1.46 16.59
C ILE A 41 -7.40 -2.19 15.33
N LEU A 42 -8.37 -2.61 14.52
CA LEU A 42 -8.16 -3.21 13.21
C LEU A 42 -8.56 -2.20 12.15
N THR A 43 -7.75 -2.01 11.12
CA THR A 43 -8.12 -1.17 9.99
C THR A 43 -7.35 -1.58 8.75
N HIS A 44 -8.00 -1.47 7.60
CA HIS A 44 -7.35 -1.58 6.30
C HIS A 44 -7.04 -0.19 5.68
N ASN A 45 -7.50 0.90 6.32
CA ASN A 45 -7.29 2.25 5.84
C ASN A 45 -5.95 2.81 6.33
N PHE A 46 -5.00 3.03 5.41
CA PHE A 46 -3.67 3.53 5.75
C PHE A 46 -3.68 4.94 6.39
N GLY A 47 -4.63 5.79 5.99
CA GLY A 47 -4.81 7.11 6.59
C GLY A 47 -5.18 7.03 8.07
N TYR A 48 -6.14 6.18 8.41
CA TYR A 48 -6.56 5.94 9.80
C TYR A 48 -5.47 5.26 10.62
N PHE A 49 -4.82 4.25 10.03
CA PHE A 49 -3.66 3.57 10.62
C PHE A 49 -2.59 4.58 11.08
N ARG A 50 -2.24 5.56 10.23
CA ARG A 50 -1.24 6.59 10.59
C ARG A 50 -1.65 7.38 11.84
N LEU A 51 -2.91 7.84 11.91
CA LEU A 51 -3.40 8.60 13.07
C LEU A 51 -3.29 7.79 14.36
N VAL A 52 -3.72 6.52 14.31
CA VAL A 52 -3.66 5.60 15.45
C VAL A 52 -2.20 5.28 15.82
N ARG A 53 -1.35 4.96 14.83
CA ARG A 53 0.08 4.70 15.03
C ARG A 53 0.75 5.87 15.73
N ASP A 54 0.56 7.09 15.23
CA ASP A 54 1.22 8.26 15.77
C ASP A 54 0.76 8.56 17.20
N TRP A 55 -0.54 8.38 17.48
CA TRP A 55 -1.07 8.44 18.85
C TRP A 55 -0.41 7.42 19.78
N ILE A 56 -0.38 6.15 19.36
CA ILE A 56 0.17 5.05 20.15
C ILE A 56 1.67 5.21 20.38
N LEU A 57 2.44 5.58 19.35
CA LEU A 57 3.89 5.81 19.45
C LEU A 57 4.22 6.97 20.38
N ASN A 58 3.44 8.05 20.32
CA ASN A 58 3.60 9.17 21.24
C ASN A 58 3.22 8.80 22.69
N LYS A 59 2.24 7.90 22.87
CA LYS A 59 1.91 7.35 24.20
C LYS A 59 3.05 6.49 24.75
N ASN A 60 3.60 5.58 23.97
CA ASN A 60 4.75 4.75 24.35
C ASN A 60 5.99 5.57 24.79
N LYS A 61 6.19 6.76 24.20
CA LYS A 61 7.28 7.67 24.59
C LYS A 61 7.04 8.35 25.94
N ARG A 62 5.80 8.73 26.23
CA ARG A 62 5.41 9.49 27.43
C ARG A 62 5.14 8.61 28.64
N ASP A 63 4.40 7.52 28.44
CA ASP A 63 3.83 6.70 29.50
C ASP A 63 4.58 5.36 29.60
N LYS A 64 5.68 5.34 30.34
CA LYS A 64 6.36 4.08 30.68
C LYS A 64 5.61 3.40 31.83
N PRO A 65 5.28 2.09 31.78
CA PRO A 65 5.80 1.07 30.86
C PRO A 65 4.80 0.63 29.77
N ILE A 66 3.89 1.49 29.30
CA ILE A 66 2.90 1.10 28.27
C ILE A 66 3.65 0.66 27.01
N LYS A 67 3.52 -0.63 26.66
CA LYS A 67 4.13 -1.24 25.48
C LYS A 67 3.04 -1.61 24.48
N SER A 68 2.49 -0.61 23.82
CA SER A 68 1.62 -0.86 22.67
C SER A 68 2.44 -1.38 21.49
N ARG A 69 1.89 -2.34 20.74
CA ARG A 69 2.52 -3.01 19.59
C ARG A 69 1.69 -2.83 18.34
N ILE A 70 2.34 -2.87 17.19
CA ILE A 70 1.72 -2.71 15.88
C ILE A 70 2.01 -3.94 15.05
N TYR A 71 0.98 -4.44 14.38
CA TYR A 71 1.01 -5.67 13.61
C TYR A 71 0.50 -5.45 12.19
N SER A 72 0.98 -6.24 11.25
CA SER A 72 0.42 -6.40 9.91
C SER A 72 -0.29 -7.75 9.80
N ILE A 73 -1.39 -7.79 9.05
CA ILE A 73 -2.03 -9.03 8.63
C ILE A 73 -1.61 -9.26 7.19
N GLU A 74 -0.89 -10.35 6.95
CA GLU A 74 -0.38 -10.72 5.63
C GLU A 74 -1.02 -12.01 5.16
N THR A 75 -1.35 -12.08 3.88
CA THR A 75 -1.81 -13.32 3.25
C THR A 75 -0.60 -14.15 2.81
N THR A 76 -0.59 -15.43 3.15
CA THR A 76 0.37 -16.42 2.67
C THR A 76 -0.37 -17.52 1.95
N ILE A 77 0.19 -18.03 0.85
CA ILE A 77 -0.35 -19.17 0.11
C ILE A 77 0.59 -20.35 0.35
N ASP A 78 0.29 -21.13 1.38
CA ASP A 78 1.00 -22.36 1.73
C ASP A 78 -0.05 -23.43 2.01
N ASN A 79 -0.23 -24.37 1.08
CA ASN A 79 -1.34 -25.33 1.07
C ASN A 79 -2.73 -24.69 1.24
N GLY A 80 -2.97 -23.58 0.53
CA GLY A 80 -4.20 -22.80 0.57
C GLY A 80 -3.98 -21.37 1.08
N ARG A 81 -5.02 -20.54 0.98
CA ARG A 81 -4.97 -19.14 1.42
C ARG A 81 -5.04 -19.06 2.93
N GLN A 82 -3.97 -18.58 3.56
CA GLN A 82 -3.87 -18.37 5.00
C GLN A 82 -3.56 -16.90 5.32
N SER A 83 -3.95 -16.46 6.52
CA SER A 83 -3.58 -15.13 7.04
C SER A 83 -2.64 -15.30 8.22
N ARG A 84 -1.56 -14.52 8.26
CA ARG A 84 -0.61 -14.49 9.37
C ARG A 84 -0.51 -13.08 9.94
N ILE A 85 -0.57 -13.00 11.27
CA ILE A 85 -0.28 -11.77 12.00
C ILE A 85 1.23 -11.71 12.21
N LYS A 86 1.87 -10.63 11.76
CA LYS A 86 3.30 -10.37 11.97
C LYS A 86 3.49 -9.03 12.66
N ASN A 87 4.64 -8.84 13.30
CA ASN A 87 5.03 -7.50 13.72
C ASN A 87 5.09 -6.59 12.49
N ALA A 88 4.55 -5.38 12.59
CA ALA A 88 4.65 -4.43 11.50
C ALA A 88 6.13 -4.14 11.22
N ASN A 89 6.52 -4.24 9.94
CA ASN A 89 7.88 -3.93 9.52
C ASN A 89 8.22 -2.47 9.89
N GLN A 90 9.49 -2.19 10.18
CA GLN A 90 10.03 -0.86 10.42
C GLN A 90 9.59 0.14 9.36
N THR A 91 9.47 -0.30 8.12
CA THR A 91 8.88 0.42 6.99
C THR A 91 7.50 1.03 7.29
N LEU A 92 6.55 0.25 7.82
CA LEU A 92 5.21 0.73 8.19
C LEU A 92 5.25 1.68 9.41
N MET A 93 6.26 1.51 10.26
CA MET A 93 6.51 2.36 11.42
C MET A 93 7.13 3.71 11.02
N SER A 94 7.99 3.72 9.99
CA SER A 94 8.79 4.86 9.57
C SER A 94 8.15 5.68 8.45
N PHE A 95 7.32 5.09 7.59
CA PHE A 95 6.78 5.83 6.44
C PHE A 95 5.60 6.72 6.77
N ASN A 96 5.69 7.95 6.27
CA ASN A 96 4.66 8.97 6.49
C ASN A 96 3.58 8.96 5.41
N SER A 97 3.75 8.29 4.27
CA SER A 97 2.73 8.22 3.22
C SER A 97 2.63 6.84 2.58
N GLU A 98 1.45 6.53 2.04
CA GLU A 98 1.17 5.29 1.31
C GLU A 98 2.13 5.13 0.12
N TYR A 99 2.48 6.24 -0.52
CA TYR A 99 3.45 6.30 -1.62
C TYR A 99 4.78 5.61 -1.29
N HIS A 100 5.38 5.91 -0.13
CA HIS A 100 6.65 5.31 0.28
C HIS A 100 6.51 3.80 0.52
N TYR A 101 5.40 3.39 1.15
CA TYR A 101 5.12 1.98 1.37
C TYR A 101 4.93 1.21 0.06
N ILE A 102 4.21 1.78 -0.90
CA ILE A 102 4.02 1.20 -2.24
C ILE A 102 5.38 1.02 -2.94
N PHE A 103 6.22 2.07 -2.93
CA PHE A 103 7.55 2.01 -3.54
C PHE A 103 8.39 0.88 -2.92
N PHE A 104 8.46 0.80 -1.58
CA PHE A 104 9.17 -0.26 -0.89
C PHE A 104 8.66 -1.65 -1.26
N LYS A 105 7.33 -1.84 -1.28
CA LYS A 105 6.73 -3.14 -1.62
C LYS A 105 7.04 -3.55 -3.05
N LEU A 106 6.93 -2.64 -4.01
CA LEU A 106 7.32 -2.91 -5.40
C LEU A 106 8.81 -3.21 -5.51
N ASN A 107 9.68 -2.46 -4.82
CA ASN A 107 11.11 -2.73 -4.85
C ASN A 107 11.45 -4.13 -4.31
N ALA A 108 10.77 -4.58 -3.24
CA ALA A 108 10.95 -5.93 -2.72
C ALA A 108 10.59 -7.04 -3.73
N PHE A 109 9.68 -6.78 -4.67
CA PHE A 109 9.33 -7.72 -5.73
C PHE A 109 10.31 -7.77 -6.90
N LYS A 110 11.29 -6.85 -7.00
CA LYS A 110 12.32 -6.88 -8.06
C LYS A 110 13.15 -8.17 -8.00
N GLU A 111 13.48 -8.61 -6.79
CA GLU A 111 14.31 -9.79 -6.54
C GLU A 111 13.48 -11.09 -6.51
N THR A 112 12.17 -11.01 -6.71
CA THR A 112 11.28 -12.18 -6.67
C THR A 112 11.20 -12.80 -8.06
N THR A 113 11.78 -14.00 -8.20
CA THR A 113 11.81 -14.76 -9.46
C THR A 113 10.47 -15.38 -9.82
N GLU A 114 9.66 -15.76 -8.82
CA GLU A 114 8.34 -16.35 -9.02
C GLU A 114 7.33 -15.67 -8.10
N LEU A 115 6.35 -15.00 -8.70
CA LEU A 115 5.24 -14.39 -7.97
C LEU A 115 4.07 -15.38 -7.94
N SER A 116 3.41 -15.51 -6.79
CA SER A 116 2.09 -16.14 -6.77
C SER A 116 1.07 -15.29 -7.53
N LEU A 117 -0.04 -15.89 -7.95
CA LEU A 117 -1.12 -15.17 -8.64
C LEU A 117 -1.60 -13.95 -7.83
N GLY A 118 -1.73 -14.10 -6.50
CA GLY A 118 -2.12 -13.00 -5.62
C GLY A 118 -1.10 -11.87 -5.58
N GLU A 119 0.19 -12.20 -5.59
CA GLU A 119 1.28 -11.21 -5.63
C GLU A 119 1.34 -10.50 -6.98
N ALA A 120 1.07 -11.21 -8.08
CA ALA A 120 1.02 -10.62 -9.40
C ALA A 120 -0.12 -9.57 -9.53
N PHE A 121 -1.31 -9.89 -9.02
CA PHE A 121 -2.39 -8.89 -8.90
C PHE A 121 -2.02 -7.73 -7.99
N LEU A 122 -1.34 -8.01 -6.87
CA LEU A 122 -0.87 -6.97 -5.96
C LEU A 122 0.14 -6.04 -6.67
N VAL A 123 1.08 -6.59 -7.44
CA VAL A 123 2.04 -5.84 -8.25
C VAL A 123 1.34 -4.92 -9.24
N ALA A 124 0.32 -5.41 -9.96
CA ALA A 124 -0.45 -4.57 -10.89
C ALA A 124 -1.13 -3.38 -10.18
N ASN A 125 -1.77 -3.66 -9.04
CA ASN A 125 -2.44 -2.66 -8.21
C ASN A 125 -1.47 -1.60 -7.66
N LEU A 126 -0.36 -2.05 -7.09
CA LEU A 126 0.66 -1.17 -6.53
C LEU A 126 1.35 -0.33 -7.62
N SER A 127 1.64 -0.94 -8.77
CA SER A 127 2.25 -0.25 -9.93
C SER A 127 1.38 0.90 -10.42
N ARG A 128 0.06 0.67 -10.52
CA ARG A 128 -0.90 1.71 -10.86
C ARG A 128 -0.84 2.87 -9.88
N LYS A 129 -1.01 2.58 -8.58
CA LYS A 129 -1.04 3.60 -7.52
C LYS A 129 0.26 4.40 -7.49
N LEU A 130 1.42 3.74 -7.65
CA LEU A 130 2.72 4.40 -7.69
C LEU A 130 2.80 5.40 -8.85
N LEU A 131 2.51 4.94 -10.07
CA LEU A 131 2.61 5.77 -11.27
C LEU A 131 1.56 6.88 -11.27
N GLU A 132 0.30 6.60 -10.92
CA GLU A 132 -0.72 7.65 -10.78
C GLU A 132 -0.26 8.70 -9.77
N SER A 133 0.19 8.31 -8.58
CA SER A 133 0.66 9.27 -7.58
C SER A 133 1.84 10.09 -8.10
N PHE A 134 2.88 9.45 -8.62
CA PHE A 134 4.10 10.14 -9.07
C PHE A 134 3.85 11.05 -10.28
N LEU A 135 3.17 10.54 -11.31
CA LEU A 135 2.97 11.25 -12.56
C LEU A 135 1.99 12.42 -12.41
N ASN A 136 0.98 12.33 -11.54
CA ASN A 136 0.11 13.47 -11.24
C ASN A 136 0.89 14.66 -10.66
N PHE A 137 1.90 14.42 -9.83
CA PHE A 137 2.78 15.48 -9.32
C PHE A 137 3.75 15.98 -10.40
N LYS A 138 4.35 15.08 -11.18
CA LYS A 138 5.34 15.44 -12.21
C LYS A 138 4.70 16.18 -13.40
N PHE A 139 3.49 15.79 -13.79
CA PHE A 139 2.75 16.29 -14.96
C PHE A 139 1.34 16.77 -14.58
N PRO A 140 1.20 17.87 -13.81
CA PRO A 140 -0.08 18.30 -13.24
C PRO A 140 -1.12 18.74 -14.29
N LYS A 141 -0.70 18.98 -15.54
CA LYS A 141 -1.59 19.32 -16.66
C LYS A 141 -2.41 18.12 -17.16
N GLY A 142 -1.86 16.91 -17.07
CA GLY A 142 -2.53 15.67 -17.47
C GLY A 142 -3.25 14.96 -16.31
N ARG A 143 -3.48 15.68 -15.20
CA ARG A 143 -4.04 15.07 -13.99
C ARG A 143 -5.38 14.39 -14.26
N ASN A 144 -5.62 13.27 -13.58
CA ASN A 144 -6.82 12.43 -13.71
C ASN A 144 -6.97 11.65 -15.03
N ASP A 145 -6.02 11.74 -15.96
CA ASP A 145 -5.95 10.87 -17.15
C ASP A 145 -4.67 10.03 -17.12
N PHE A 146 -4.77 8.78 -16.66
CA PHE A 146 -3.63 7.89 -16.55
C PHE A 146 -2.96 7.59 -17.90
N SER A 147 -3.74 7.52 -18.99
CA SER A 147 -3.20 7.25 -20.32
C SER A 147 -2.36 8.44 -20.81
N GLN A 148 -2.88 9.66 -20.62
CA GLN A 148 -2.15 10.88 -20.97
C GLN A 148 -0.88 11.05 -20.12
N LEU A 149 -0.95 10.77 -18.81
CA LEU A 149 0.21 10.81 -17.92
C LEU A 149 1.31 9.85 -18.38
N LEU A 150 0.95 8.62 -18.78
CA LEU A 150 1.90 7.64 -19.33
C LEU A 150 2.47 8.07 -20.69
N ALA A 151 1.67 8.72 -21.53
CA ALA A 151 2.14 9.26 -22.81
C ALA A 151 3.18 10.38 -22.61
N GLU A 152 3.00 11.24 -21.61
CA GLU A 152 4.00 12.25 -21.25
C GLU A 152 5.25 11.63 -20.61
N ALA A 153 5.08 10.59 -19.80
CA ALA A 153 6.16 9.87 -19.13
C ALA A 153 7.05 9.08 -20.11
N ILE A 154 6.44 8.47 -21.13
CA ILE A 154 7.08 7.55 -22.07
C ILE A 154 6.72 7.98 -23.50
N LYS A 155 7.47 8.96 -24.02
CA LYS A 155 7.19 9.59 -25.32
C LYS A 155 7.63 8.72 -26.50
N GLU A 156 8.86 8.21 -26.44
CA GLU A 156 9.52 7.54 -27.57
C GLU A 156 9.22 6.04 -27.62
N ASP A 157 9.27 5.37 -26.47
CA ASP A 157 9.06 3.92 -26.39
C ASP A 157 7.56 3.56 -26.30
N THR A 158 6.89 3.63 -27.46
CA THR A 158 5.46 3.35 -27.57
C THR A 158 5.10 1.91 -27.20
N HIS A 159 6.01 0.95 -27.43
CA HIS A 159 5.81 -0.45 -27.09
C HIS A 159 5.80 -0.66 -25.57
N LYS A 160 6.82 -0.15 -24.87
CA LYS A 160 6.89 -0.18 -23.40
C LYS A 160 5.69 0.53 -22.77
N ARG A 161 5.30 1.69 -23.32
CA ARG A 161 4.12 2.43 -22.84
C ARG A 161 2.85 1.60 -22.94
N GLU A 162 2.58 1.00 -24.11
CA GLU A 162 1.38 0.18 -24.32
C GLU A 162 1.38 -1.05 -23.42
N LYS A 163 2.54 -1.71 -23.28
CA LYS A 163 2.73 -2.86 -22.38
C LYS A 163 2.37 -2.52 -20.94
N ILE A 164 2.97 -1.46 -20.38
CA ILE A 164 2.70 -1.01 -19.00
C ILE A 164 1.23 -0.63 -18.83
N TYR A 165 0.67 0.15 -19.77
CA TYR A 165 -0.73 0.59 -19.71
C TYR A 165 -1.71 -0.59 -19.72
N ARG A 166 -1.51 -1.55 -20.63
CA ARG A 166 -2.37 -2.73 -20.76
C ARG A 166 -2.29 -3.63 -19.55
N PHE A 167 -1.08 -3.92 -19.08
CA PHE A 167 -0.88 -4.74 -17.89
C PHE A 167 -1.59 -4.11 -16.68
N ILE A 168 -1.31 -2.83 -16.41
CA ILE A 168 -1.92 -2.14 -15.28
C ILE A 168 -3.44 -2.12 -15.42
N ASN A 169 -3.98 -1.70 -16.57
CA ASN A 169 -5.44 -1.60 -16.71
C ASN A 169 -6.15 -2.95 -16.61
N LYS A 170 -5.58 -4.02 -17.18
CA LYS A 170 -6.17 -5.36 -17.15
C LYS A 170 -6.18 -5.93 -15.74
N TYR A 171 -5.11 -5.74 -14.96
CA TYR A 171 -4.90 -6.48 -13.70
C TYR A 171 -5.03 -5.65 -12.41
N SER A 172 -5.15 -4.31 -12.48
CA SER A 172 -5.36 -3.44 -11.31
C SER A 172 -6.84 -3.26 -10.91
N HIS A 173 -7.77 -3.60 -11.78
CA HIS A 173 -9.18 -3.66 -11.39
C HIS A 173 -9.45 -5.11 -11.04
N ASN A 174 -9.98 -5.38 -9.84
CA ASN A 174 -10.37 -6.72 -9.36
C ASN A 174 -11.44 -7.42 -10.24
N ALA A 175 -11.68 -6.93 -11.46
CA ALA A 175 -12.71 -7.37 -12.36
C ALA A 175 -12.16 -8.43 -13.31
N ILE A 176 -12.70 -9.64 -13.12
CA ILE A 176 -12.73 -10.75 -14.08
C ILE A 176 -11.43 -11.58 -14.09
N ILE A 177 -11.37 -12.53 -13.15
CA ILE A 177 -10.65 -13.78 -13.41
C ILE A 177 -11.49 -14.54 -14.43
N ASP A 178 -11.21 -14.35 -15.72
CA ASP A 178 -11.68 -15.30 -16.73
C ASP A 178 -10.71 -16.48 -16.70
N VAL A 179 -11.07 -17.53 -15.97
CA VAL A 179 -10.24 -18.72 -15.72
C VAL A 179 -9.92 -19.47 -17.02
N ASN A 180 -10.57 -19.11 -18.13
CA ASN A 180 -10.38 -19.70 -19.46
C ASN A 180 -9.42 -18.91 -20.38
N ASP A 181 -8.85 -17.78 -19.94
CA ASP A 181 -7.92 -16.98 -20.74
C ASP A 181 -6.47 -17.28 -20.33
N ASN A 182 -5.53 -17.32 -21.29
CA ASN A 182 -4.05 -17.35 -21.08
C ASN A 182 -3.54 -16.13 -20.28
N SER A 183 -4.46 -15.33 -19.72
CA SER A 183 -4.26 -14.16 -18.89
C SER A 183 -3.46 -14.44 -17.62
N VAL A 184 -3.56 -15.64 -17.04
CA VAL A 184 -2.87 -16.02 -15.80
C VAL A 184 -1.38 -16.26 -16.06
N ASP A 185 -1.04 -17.02 -17.09
CA ASP A 185 0.37 -17.30 -17.44
C ASP A 185 1.08 -16.02 -17.90
N ASN A 186 0.39 -15.17 -18.67
CA ASN A 186 0.92 -13.86 -19.06
C ASN A 186 1.11 -12.93 -17.85
N LEU A 187 0.18 -12.94 -16.90
CA LEU A 187 0.30 -12.16 -15.67
C LEU A 187 1.51 -12.62 -14.85
N LEU A 188 1.67 -13.92 -14.64
CA LEU A 188 2.78 -14.49 -13.86
C LEU A 188 4.13 -14.22 -14.54
N GLY A 189 4.23 -14.47 -15.85
CA GLY A 189 5.48 -14.29 -16.61
C GLY A 189 5.92 -12.83 -16.77
N GLU A 190 4.97 -11.88 -16.82
CA GLU A 190 5.29 -10.46 -17.03
C GLU A 190 5.41 -9.65 -15.73
N SER A 191 4.93 -10.17 -14.59
CA SER A 191 4.86 -9.37 -13.35
C SER A 191 6.22 -8.94 -12.81
N SER A 192 7.25 -9.78 -12.84
CA SER A 192 8.59 -9.35 -12.37
C SER A 192 9.22 -8.32 -13.32
N ASN A 193 8.98 -8.45 -14.64
CA ASN A 193 9.42 -7.48 -15.63
C ASN A 193 8.71 -6.13 -15.47
N ILE A 194 7.40 -6.15 -15.18
CA ILE A 194 6.62 -4.91 -15.02
C ILE A 194 7.10 -4.08 -13.84
N VAL A 195 7.51 -4.71 -12.73
CA VAL A 195 8.05 -3.99 -11.56
C VAL A 195 9.28 -3.19 -11.97
N THR A 196 10.20 -3.84 -12.69
CA THR A 196 11.43 -3.20 -13.19
C THR A 196 11.11 -2.07 -14.16
N GLU A 197 10.18 -2.29 -15.08
CA GLU A 197 9.76 -1.26 -16.04
C GLU A 197 9.11 -0.05 -15.35
N VAL A 198 8.21 -0.28 -14.40
CA VAL A 198 7.48 0.75 -13.63
C VAL A 198 8.43 1.58 -12.77
N LEU A 199 9.32 0.93 -12.02
CA LEU A 199 10.35 1.65 -11.24
C LEU A 199 11.32 2.38 -12.16
N GLY A 200 11.65 1.79 -13.32
CA GLY A 200 12.45 2.44 -14.36
C GLY A 200 11.81 3.70 -14.91
N VAL A 201 10.48 3.78 -15.04
CA VAL A 201 9.80 5.03 -15.43
C VAL A 201 10.03 6.13 -14.40
N VAL A 202 9.92 5.82 -13.10
CA VAL A 202 10.17 6.80 -12.02
C VAL A 202 11.64 7.24 -12.06
N ASN A 203 12.58 6.31 -12.14
CA ASN A 203 14.01 6.61 -12.21
C ASN A 203 14.38 7.46 -13.43
N ASN A 204 13.86 7.13 -14.61
CA ASN A 204 14.17 7.88 -15.84
C ASN A 204 13.66 9.32 -15.80
N LEU A 205 12.51 9.57 -15.16
CA LEU A 205 11.92 10.90 -15.05
C LEU A 205 12.48 11.74 -13.89
N ASP A 206 12.94 11.08 -12.83
CA ASP A 206 13.49 11.73 -11.65
C ASP A 206 14.50 10.82 -10.91
N PRO A 207 15.75 10.74 -11.41
CA PRO A 207 16.77 9.87 -10.82
C PRO A 207 17.14 10.26 -9.39
N ILE A 208 17.05 11.55 -9.06
CA ILE A 208 17.37 12.08 -7.73
C ILE A 208 16.31 11.58 -6.75
N HIS A 209 15.03 11.81 -7.04
CA HIS A 209 13.93 11.30 -6.23
C HIS A 209 14.00 9.79 -6.06
N PHE A 210 14.25 9.06 -7.15
CA PHE A 210 14.36 7.60 -7.10
C PHE A 210 15.47 7.13 -6.15
N LYS A 211 16.65 7.75 -6.21
CA LYS A 211 17.78 7.43 -5.32
C LYS A 211 17.49 7.76 -3.86
N GLU A 212 16.83 8.88 -3.58
CA GLU A 212 16.38 9.22 -2.23
C GLU A 212 15.38 8.17 -1.70
N MET A 213 14.44 7.72 -2.54
CA MET A 213 13.51 6.64 -2.18
C MET A 213 14.22 5.31 -1.91
N GLU A 214 15.25 4.96 -2.71
CA GLU A 214 16.07 3.77 -2.47
C GLU A 214 16.85 3.85 -1.15
N SER A 215 17.35 5.03 -0.78
CA SER A 215 18.07 5.23 0.49
C SER A 215 17.22 4.97 1.74
N LEU A 216 15.89 5.00 1.60
CA LEU A 216 14.96 4.70 2.69
C LEU A 216 14.70 3.20 2.86
N LEU A 217 15.19 2.34 1.95
CA LEU A 217 14.94 0.90 1.97
C LEU A 217 15.87 0.15 2.96
N GLY A 218 17.02 0.73 3.32
CA GLY A 218 18.02 0.14 4.19
C GLY A 218 19.42 0.66 3.89
#